data_AF-A0AAV6NQY0-F1
#
_entry.id   AF-A0AAV6NQY0-F1
#
_cell.length_a   1.000
_cell.length_b   1.000
_cell.length_c   1.000
_cell.angle_alpha   90.00
_cell.angle_beta   90.00
_cell.angle_gamma   90.00
#
_symmetry.space_group_name_H-M   'P 1'
#
loop_
_entity.id
_entity.type
_entity.pdbx_description
1 polymer ?
#
loop_
_entity_poly.entity_id
_entity_poly.type
_entity_poly.pdbx_seq_one_letter_code
_entity_poly.pdbx_strand_id
1 'polypeptide(L)'
;MAGIHQPANASVKNGLPPQELLDDLCSRFVLNVPREDLQSFERILFLVEYAHWFYEDNSVENNPSLKSFNLKEFTSLLFNSCDVLKPYVPHIDDIFKDFTSYKLRVPVTGGIILDETFERCLLVKGWKGSSWSFPRGKKSKDEEDHACAIREVLEETGFDVTPFLIEDDFLEVMFGQQRVRLYIIAGVKTDIPFAPLTKKEISEIAWHRLDDLLPASDDVISHGITGLKLYMVAPFLNSLRSWILNHQPPVNPNFDMHVKGVTMWKPLSCRLWKVLLLLEFQQKPRTPLVQTIMYRLV
;
A
#
# COMPACT_ATOMS: atom_id res chain seq x y z
N MET A 1 53.79 -11.00 -16.28
CA MET A 1 53.48 -9.94 -15.28
C MET A 1 51.99 -9.79 -15.22
N ALA A 2 51.42 -9.95 -14.03
CA ALA A 2 49.98 -10.01 -13.80
C ALA A 2 49.30 -8.68 -14.12
N GLY A 3 48.27 -8.72 -14.96
CA GLY A 3 47.37 -7.60 -15.19
C GLY A 3 46.50 -7.41 -13.94
N ILE A 4 46.72 -6.32 -13.22
CA ILE A 4 45.88 -5.90 -12.11
C ILE A 4 44.57 -5.41 -12.70
N HIS A 5 43.52 -6.23 -12.62
CA HIS A 5 42.15 -5.77 -12.82
C HIS A 5 41.80 -4.82 -11.67
N GLN A 6 41.77 -3.52 -11.94
CA GLN A 6 41.09 -2.55 -11.07
C GLN A 6 39.60 -2.90 -11.04
N PRO A 7 38.96 -2.97 -9.86
CA PRO A 7 37.51 -3.07 -9.79
C PRO A 7 36.92 -1.79 -10.37
N ALA A 8 35.93 -1.93 -11.25
CA ALA A 8 35.17 -0.81 -11.77
C ALA A 8 34.63 0.01 -10.58
N ASN A 9 35.09 1.26 -10.49
CA ASN A 9 34.60 2.22 -9.50
C ASN A 9 33.07 2.21 -9.52
N ALA A 10 32.47 1.91 -8.36
CA ALA A 10 31.07 2.21 -8.12
C ALA A 10 30.88 3.71 -8.31
N SER A 11 30.32 4.10 -9.46
CA SER A 11 29.90 5.48 -9.72
C SER A 11 29.03 5.94 -8.54
N VAL A 12 29.49 7.00 -7.87
CA VAL A 12 28.71 7.69 -6.84
C VAL A 12 27.53 8.35 -7.57
N LYS A 13 26.37 7.71 -7.47
CA LYS A 13 25.10 8.10 -8.10
C LYS A 13 24.40 9.15 -7.24
N ASN A 14 24.39 10.42 -7.65
CA ASN A 14 23.80 11.52 -6.88
C ASN A 14 23.25 12.67 -7.79
N GLY A 15 22.85 12.37 -9.03
CA GLY A 15 22.33 13.41 -9.93
C GLY A 15 20.98 13.95 -9.45
N LEU A 16 20.84 15.26 -9.27
CA LEU A 16 19.53 15.88 -9.07
C LEU A 16 18.69 15.73 -10.36
N PRO A 17 17.36 15.58 -10.25
CA PRO A 17 16.49 15.58 -11.43
C PRO A 17 16.60 16.91 -12.20
N PRO A 18 16.52 16.89 -13.53
CA PRO A 18 16.53 18.12 -14.33
C PRO A 18 15.27 18.94 -14.05
N GLN A 19 15.37 20.27 -14.22
CA GLN A 19 14.26 21.20 -13.98
C GLN A 19 13.01 20.81 -14.78
N GLU A 20 13.16 20.41 -16.05
CA GLU A 20 12.05 19.98 -16.91
C GLU A 20 11.24 18.82 -16.31
N LEU A 21 11.90 17.88 -15.61
CA LEU A 21 11.23 16.79 -14.92
C LEU A 21 10.46 17.30 -13.70
N LEU A 22 11.04 18.22 -12.93
CA LEU A 22 10.36 18.82 -11.77
C LEU A 22 9.15 19.67 -12.20
N ASP A 23 9.26 20.40 -13.30
CA ASP A 23 8.17 21.17 -13.89
C ASP A 23 7.03 20.27 -14.37
N ASP A 24 7.36 19.15 -15.05
CA ASP A 24 6.39 18.15 -15.48
C ASP A 24 5.66 17.52 -14.28
N LEU A 25 6.40 17.09 -13.25
CA LEU A 25 5.82 16.50 -12.04
C LEU A 25 4.93 17.51 -11.30
N CYS A 26 5.38 18.76 -11.14
CA CYS A 26 4.62 19.80 -10.46
C CYS A 26 3.34 20.16 -11.24
N SER A 27 3.45 20.32 -12.56
CA SER A 27 2.32 20.63 -13.44
C SER A 27 1.30 19.49 -13.50
N ARG A 28 1.77 18.25 -13.63
CA ARG A 28 0.91 17.06 -13.77
C ARG A 28 0.14 16.74 -12.49
N PHE A 29 0.80 16.84 -11.34
CA PHE A 29 0.25 16.33 -10.09
C PHE A 29 -0.23 17.41 -9.13
N VAL A 30 0.34 18.62 -9.19
CA VAL A 30 0.09 19.66 -8.17
C VAL A 30 -0.67 20.85 -8.76
N LEU A 31 -0.16 21.53 -9.79
CA LEU A 31 -0.68 22.85 -10.15
C LEU A 31 -2.00 22.84 -10.93
N ASN A 32 -2.28 21.78 -11.69
CA ASN A 32 -3.45 21.71 -12.57
C ASN A 32 -4.60 20.85 -12.01
N VAL A 33 -4.62 20.65 -10.70
CA VAL A 33 -5.71 19.96 -9.99
C VAL A 33 -6.88 20.92 -9.71
N PRO A 34 -8.08 20.40 -9.40
CA PRO A 34 -9.21 21.21 -8.95
C PRO A 34 -8.84 22.11 -7.76
N ARG A 35 -9.39 23.33 -7.73
CA ARG A 35 -9.01 24.36 -6.76
C ARG A 35 -9.20 23.93 -5.32
N GLU A 36 -10.17 23.07 -5.07
CA GLU A 36 -10.42 22.45 -3.78
C GLU A 36 -9.17 21.72 -3.25
N ASP A 37 -8.41 21.02 -4.09
CA ASP A 37 -7.18 20.31 -3.69
C ASP A 37 -6.02 21.24 -3.32
N LEU A 38 -6.11 22.53 -3.68
CA LEU A 38 -5.11 23.54 -3.39
C LEU A 38 -5.46 24.39 -2.15
N GLN A 39 -6.55 24.07 -1.45
CA GLN A 39 -7.05 24.88 -0.32
C GLN A 39 -6.25 24.70 0.98
N SER A 40 -5.44 23.64 1.09
CA SER A 40 -4.73 23.29 2.32
C SER A 40 -3.41 22.58 2.00
N PHE A 41 -2.38 22.81 2.81
CA PHE A 41 -1.09 22.15 2.61
C PHE A 41 -1.14 20.63 2.77
N GLU A 42 -2.07 20.11 3.56
CA GLU A 42 -2.26 18.68 3.74
C GLU A 42 -2.68 18.02 2.42
N ARG A 43 -3.62 18.64 1.69
CA ARG A 43 -4.04 18.18 0.35
C ARG A 43 -2.91 18.32 -0.66
N ILE A 44 -2.21 19.45 -0.66
CA ILE A 44 -1.04 19.66 -1.53
C ILE A 44 0.02 18.58 -1.25
N LEU A 45 0.31 18.25 0.00
CA LEU A 45 1.31 17.24 0.33
C LEU A 45 0.90 15.82 -0.06
N PHE A 46 -0.39 15.49 -0.13
CA PHE A 46 -0.81 14.23 -0.75
C PHE A 46 -0.52 14.18 -2.26
N LEU A 47 -0.71 15.29 -2.96
CA LEU A 47 -0.35 15.40 -4.38
C LEU A 47 1.16 15.32 -4.59
N VAL A 48 1.94 15.97 -3.72
CA VAL A 48 3.41 15.90 -3.72
C VAL A 48 3.90 14.49 -3.41
N GLU A 49 3.26 13.78 -2.48
CA GLU A 49 3.55 12.37 -2.19
C GLU A 49 3.27 11.49 -3.41
N TYR A 50 2.19 11.73 -4.14
CA TYR A 50 1.92 11.01 -5.37
C TYR A 50 2.97 11.30 -6.47
N ALA A 51 3.37 12.57 -6.62
CA ALA A 51 4.45 12.96 -7.52
C ALA A 51 5.80 12.32 -7.13
N HIS A 52 6.09 12.22 -5.82
CA HIS A 52 7.28 11.56 -5.29
C HIS A 52 7.31 10.08 -5.65
N TRP A 53 6.20 9.37 -5.45
CA TRP A 53 6.10 7.96 -5.83
C TRP A 53 6.23 7.76 -7.33
N PHE A 54 5.60 8.62 -8.14
CA PHE A 54 5.77 8.57 -9.59
C PHE A 54 7.24 8.76 -9.99
N TYR A 55 7.95 9.67 -9.34
CA TYR A 55 9.39 9.89 -9.53
C TYR A 55 10.21 8.64 -9.18
N GLU A 56 10.03 8.06 -7.99
CA GLU A 56 10.79 6.87 -7.55
C GLU A 56 10.52 5.64 -8.42
N ASP A 57 9.27 5.42 -8.85
CA ASP A 57 8.87 4.21 -9.57
C ASP A 57 9.03 4.29 -11.09
N ASN A 58 9.12 5.49 -11.66
CA ASN A 58 9.22 5.66 -13.11
C ASN A 58 10.46 6.42 -13.54
N SER A 59 10.92 7.40 -12.77
CA SER A 59 12.10 8.19 -13.15
C SER A 59 13.39 7.53 -12.65
N VAL A 60 13.48 7.27 -11.34
CA VAL A 60 14.68 6.66 -10.73
C VAL A 60 14.89 5.22 -11.22
N GLU A 61 13.81 4.45 -11.37
CA GLU A 61 13.88 3.07 -11.87
C GLU A 61 14.41 2.99 -13.31
N ASN A 62 13.97 3.91 -14.19
CA ASN A 62 14.42 3.95 -15.59
C ASN A 62 15.77 4.65 -15.76
N ASN A 63 16.15 5.53 -14.84
CA ASN A 63 17.45 6.20 -14.85
C ASN A 63 18.13 6.12 -13.46
N PRO A 64 18.91 5.05 -13.21
CA PRO A 64 19.57 4.82 -11.91
C PRO A 64 20.69 5.82 -11.56
N SER A 65 20.94 6.83 -12.38
CA SER A 65 21.88 7.93 -12.07
C SER A 65 21.23 9.03 -11.22
N LEU A 66 19.89 9.10 -11.23
CA LEU A 66 19.11 10.03 -10.43
C LEU A 66 19.17 9.67 -8.94
N LYS A 67 19.22 10.69 -8.09
CA LYS A 67 19.15 10.54 -6.63
C LYS A 67 17.75 10.08 -6.23
N SER A 68 17.66 9.05 -5.38
CA SER A 68 16.43 8.72 -4.64
C SER A 68 16.27 9.66 -3.45
N PHE A 69 15.05 10.11 -3.18
CA PHE A 69 14.73 11.05 -2.12
C PHE A 69 13.75 10.43 -1.14
N ASN A 70 13.82 10.84 0.13
CA ASN A 70 12.64 10.70 0.98
C ASN A 70 11.61 11.80 0.65
N LEU A 71 10.37 11.61 1.10
CA LEU A 71 9.26 12.52 0.79
C LEU A 71 9.55 13.98 1.19
N LYS A 72 10.20 14.20 2.34
CA LYS A 72 10.52 15.54 2.83
C LYS A 72 11.57 16.23 1.98
N GLU A 73 12.66 15.51 1.63
CA GLU A 73 13.68 16.04 0.71
C GLU A 73 13.07 16.36 -0.67
N PHE A 74 12.24 15.45 -1.20
CA PHE A 74 11.58 15.64 -2.49
C PHE A 74 10.63 16.84 -2.48
N THR A 75 9.88 17.03 -1.39
CA THR A 75 8.98 18.18 -1.24
C THR A 75 9.75 19.49 -1.23
N SER A 76 10.85 19.57 -0.48
CA SER A 76 11.73 20.75 -0.50
C SER A 76 12.27 21.04 -1.90
N LEU A 77 12.69 20.00 -2.62
CA LEU A 77 13.17 20.13 -3.98
C LEU A 77 12.08 20.64 -4.93
N LEU A 78 10.89 20.05 -4.89
CA LEU A 78 9.76 20.41 -5.75
C LEU A 78 9.26 21.83 -5.46
N PHE A 79 9.13 22.20 -4.18
CA PHE A 79 8.68 23.53 -3.76
C PHE A 79 9.67 24.60 -4.21
N ASN A 80 10.97 24.38 -4.02
CA ASN A 80 11.99 25.35 -4.42
C ASN A 80 12.07 25.54 -5.95
N SER A 81 11.60 24.55 -6.72
CA SER A 81 11.63 24.53 -8.18
C SER A 81 10.36 25.10 -8.82
N CYS A 82 9.36 25.48 -8.03
CA CYS A 82 8.09 26.01 -8.49
C CYS A 82 7.82 27.39 -7.86
N ASP A 83 7.72 28.44 -8.66
CA ASP A 83 7.57 29.82 -8.15
C ASP A 83 6.33 30.01 -7.25
N VAL A 84 5.27 29.26 -7.49
CA VAL A 84 4.04 29.29 -6.67
C VAL A 84 4.28 28.68 -5.28
N LEU A 85 5.09 27.63 -5.19
CA LEU A 85 5.31 26.87 -3.95
C LEU A 85 6.56 27.32 -3.19
N LYS A 86 7.50 27.95 -3.88
CA LYS A 86 8.78 28.43 -3.35
C LYS A 86 8.67 29.31 -2.10
N PRO A 87 7.68 30.22 -1.98
CA PRO A 87 7.49 31.01 -0.76
C PRO A 87 7.27 30.18 0.52
N TYR A 88 6.86 28.92 0.39
CA TYR A 88 6.55 28.05 1.53
C TYR A 88 7.72 27.16 1.97
N VAL A 89 8.85 27.18 1.24
CA VAL A 89 10.06 26.41 1.60
C VAL A 89 10.53 26.67 3.04
N PRO A 90 10.56 27.92 3.56
CA PRO A 90 10.94 28.19 4.95
C PRO A 90 10.02 27.56 6.00
N HIS A 91 8.80 27.15 5.61
CA HIS A 91 7.77 26.60 6.50
C HIS A 91 7.58 25.09 6.33
N ILE A 92 8.44 24.42 5.56
CA ILE A 92 8.29 22.98 5.26
C ILE A 92 8.24 22.12 6.51
N ASP A 93 9.00 22.45 7.56
CA ASP A 93 9.00 21.67 8.80
C ASP A 93 7.63 21.67 9.48
N ASP A 94 7.00 22.85 9.59
CA ASP A 94 5.67 23.00 10.17
C ASP A 94 4.61 22.34 9.28
N ILE A 95 4.68 22.58 7.96
CA ILE A 95 3.77 21.95 6.98
C ILE A 95 3.83 20.41 7.08
N PHE A 96 5.03 19.83 7.18
CA PHE A 96 5.19 18.38 7.33
C PHE A 96 4.66 17.85 8.66
N LYS A 97 4.86 18.61 9.74
CA LYS A 97 4.35 18.24 11.06
C LYS A 97 2.82 18.20 11.06
N ASP A 98 2.18 19.19 10.45
CA ASP A 98 0.73 19.28 10.35
C ASP A 98 0.19 18.18 9.43
N PHE A 99 0.81 17.98 8.26
CA PHE A 99 0.48 16.90 7.34
C PHE A 99 0.60 15.52 7.99
N THR A 100 1.67 15.25 8.72
CA THR A 100 1.87 13.96 9.41
C THR A 100 0.78 13.77 10.46
N SER A 101 0.49 14.81 11.24
CA SER A 101 -0.57 14.77 12.26
C SER A 101 -1.95 14.55 11.64
N TYR A 102 -2.25 15.18 10.50
CA TYR A 102 -3.47 14.97 9.73
C TYR A 102 -3.54 13.53 9.21
N LYS A 103 -2.47 13.07 8.54
CA LYS A 103 -2.38 11.76 7.90
C LYS A 103 -2.60 10.61 8.89
N LEU A 104 -2.17 10.76 10.15
CA LEU A 104 -2.41 9.79 11.22
C LEU A 104 -3.88 9.64 11.63
N ARG A 105 -4.72 10.66 11.40
CA ARG A 105 -6.15 10.64 11.76
C ARG A 105 -7.05 10.18 10.62
N VAL A 106 -6.54 10.11 9.40
CA VAL A 106 -7.34 9.71 8.24
C VAL A 106 -7.87 8.28 8.48
N PRO A 107 -9.20 8.07 8.40
CA PRO A 107 -9.78 6.75 8.54
C PRO A 107 -9.16 5.76 7.57
N VAL A 108 -8.97 4.52 8.03
CA VAL A 108 -8.45 3.43 7.21
C VAL A 108 -9.54 2.39 7.05
N THR A 109 -9.74 1.94 5.82
CA THR A 109 -10.64 0.82 5.54
C THR A 109 -9.97 -0.26 4.72
N GLY A 110 -10.46 -1.48 4.82
CA GLY A 110 -9.86 -2.64 4.17
C GLY A 110 -10.66 -3.91 4.36
N GLY A 111 -10.02 -5.05 4.17
CA GLY A 111 -10.67 -6.36 4.15
C GLY A 111 -9.97 -7.43 4.99
N ILE A 112 -10.75 -8.20 5.74
CA ILE A 112 -10.35 -9.50 6.30
C ILE A 112 -10.88 -10.56 5.35
N ILE A 113 -10.02 -11.05 4.47
CA ILE A 113 -10.39 -12.06 3.47
C ILE A 113 -10.21 -13.44 4.08
N LEU A 114 -11.30 -14.20 4.22
CA LEU A 114 -11.32 -15.57 4.73
C LEU A 114 -11.48 -16.58 3.59
N ASP A 115 -10.81 -17.72 3.73
CA ASP A 115 -10.99 -18.82 2.79
C ASP A 115 -12.34 -19.55 2.95
N GLU A 116 -12.62 -20.53 2.09
CA GLU A 116 -13.89 -21.29 2.13
C GLU A 116 -14.13 -22.09 3.42
N THR A 117 -13.09 -22.31 4.24
CA THR A 117 -13.21 -23.04 5.52
C THR A 117 -13.25 -22.12 6.74
N PHE A 118 -13.03 -20.82 6.56
CA PHE A 118 -12.82 -19.81 7.61
C PHE A 118 -11.64 -20.12 8.55
N GLU A 119 -10.72 -21.00 8.16
CA GLU A 119 -9.53 -21.31 8.98
C GLU A 119 -8.36 -20.38 8.67
N ARG A 120 -8.34 -19.78 7.48
CA ARG A 120 -7.24 -18.94 7.01
C ARG A 120 -7.72 -17.56 6.63
N CYS A 121 -6.89 -16.57 6.88
CA CYS A 121 -7.06 -15.22 6.36
C CYS A 121 -5.90 -14.82 5.45
N LEU A 122 -6.18 -13.97 4.47
CA LEU A 122 -5.16 -13.38 3.60
C LEU A 122 -4.48 -12.22 4.32
N LEU A 123 -3.15 -12.23 4.37
CA LEU A 123 -2.34 -11.10 4.84
C LEU A 123 -1.38 -10.64 3.75
N VAL A 124 -1.05 -9.35 3.80
CA VAL A 124 -0.07 -8.70 2.94
C VAL A 124 1.12 -8.23 3.77
N LYS A 125 2.29 -8.15 3.14
CA LYS A 125 3.54 -7.69 3.75
C LYS A 125 4.20 -6.62 2.90
N GLY A 126 4.43 -5.45 3.48
CA GLY A 126 5.08 -4.33 2.76
C GLY A 126 6.57 -4.55 2.45
N TRP A 127 7.13 -3.82 1.47
CA TRP A 127 8.57 -3.89 1.15
C TRP A 127 9.48 -3.28 2.22
N LYS A 128 9.00 -2.25 2.92
CA LYS A 128 9.75 -1.51 3.95
C LYS A 128 9.57 -2.12 5.35
N GLY A 129 9.53 -3.44 5.45
CA GLY A 129 9.38 -4.10 6.74
C GLY A 129 9.24 -5.62 6.65
N SER A 130 9.09 -6.23 7.82
CA SER A 130 8.80 -7.66 7.96
C SER A 130 7.40 -7.96 8.48
N SER A 131 6.60 -6.91 8.69
CA SER A 131 5.29 -7.01 9.34
C SER A 131 4.19 -7.38 8.36
N TRP A 132 3.31 -8.27 8.81
CA TRP A 132 2.13 -8.71 8.09
C TRP A 132 0.89 -7.99 8.62
N SER A 133 -0.05 -7.70 7.73
CA SER A 133 -1.32 -7.09 8.11
C SER A 133 -2.42 -7.38 7.11
N PHE A 134 -3.67 -7.07 7.48
CA PHE A 134 -4.80 -7.10 6.55
C PHE A 134 -4.63 -6.04 5.46
N PRO A 135 -5.06 -6.33 4.21
CA PRO A 135 -5.04 -5.36 3.14
C PRO A 135 -5.99 -4.20 3.44
N ARG A 136 -5.48 -2.97 3.42
CA ARG A 136 -6.20 -1.77 3.83
C ARG A 136 -5.47 -0.50 3.42
N GLY A 137 -6.19 0.61 3.34
CA GLY A 137 -5.56 1.91 3.17
C GLY A 137 -6.46 3.06 3.56
N LYS A 138 -6.00 4.27 3.28
CA LYS A 138 -6.63 5.48 3.79
C LYS A 138 -7.81 5.89 2.92
N LYS A 139 -8.89 6.30 3.58
CA LYS A 139 -10.08 6.79 2.90
C LYS A 139 -9.83 8.12 2.20
N SER A 140 -10.27 8.21 0.95
CA SER A 140 -10.30 9.45 0.19
C SER A 140 -11.41 10.38 0.67
N LYS A 141 -11.32 11.66 0.28
CA LYS A 141 -12.36 12.63 0.60
C LYS A 141 -13.68 12.19 -0.04
N ASP A 142 -14.77 12.26 0.73
CA ASP A 142 -16.13 11.94 0.29
C ASP A 142 -16.31 10.50 -0.24
N GLU A 143 -15.35 9.61 0.05
CA GLU A 143 -15.40 8.19 -0.31
C GLU A 143 -16.17 7.39 0.76
N GLU A 144 -17.04 6.49 0.34
CA GLU A 144 -17.73 5.58 1.26
C GLU A 144 -16.79 4.49 1.79
N ASP A 145 -17.05 4.01 3.00
CA ASP A 145 -16.13 3.08 3.67
C ASP A 145 -15.95 1.76 2.91
N HIS A 146 -17.04 1.20 2.36
CA HIS A 146 -17.02 -0.02 1.56
C HIS A 146 -16.30 0.20 0.23
N ALA A 147 -16.48 1.36 -0.39
CA ALA A 147 -15.84 1.71 -1.66
C ALA A 147 -14.32 1.84 -1.49
N CYS A 148 -13.87 2.49 -0.41
CA CYS A 148 -12.46 2.53 -0.03
C CYS A 148 -11.92 1.12 0.23
N ALA A 149 -12.65 0.26 0.93
CA ALA A 149 -12.19 -1.10 1.23
C ALA A 149 -12.00 -1.93 -0.06
N ILE A 150 -12.95 -1.85 -1.00
CA ILE A 150 -12.87 -2.52 -2.31
C ILE A 150 -11.63 -2.03 -3.07
N ARG A 151 -11.44 -0.72 -3.16
CA ARG A 151 -10.32 -0.10 -3.87
C ARG A 151 -8.97 -0.54 -3.28
N GLU A 152 -8.81 -0.41 -1.97
CA GLU A 152 -7.55 -0.73 -1.28
C GLU A 152 -7.21 -2.22 -1.38
N VAL A 153 -8.19 -3.10 -1.20
CA VAL A 153 -7.98 -4.54 -1.37
C VAL A 153 -7.59 -4.88 -2.80
N LEU A 154 -8.25 -4.27 -3.80
CA LEU A 154 -7.92 -4.47 -5.20
C LEU A 154 -6.50 -3.98 -5.52
N GLU A 155 -6.11 -2.81 -5.02
CA GLU A 155 -4.77 -2.23 -5.22
C GLU A 155 -3.67 -3.12 -4.64
N GLU A 156 -3.83 -3.61 -3.40
CA GLU A 156 -2.80 -4.37 -2.69
C GLU A 156 -2.76 -5.86 -3.05
N THR A 157 -3.87 -6.43 -3.52
CA THR A 157 -3.98 -7.89 -3.76
C THR A 157 -4.31 -8.27 -5.19
N GLY A 158 -4.80 -7.33 -6.00
CA GLY A 158 -5.30 -7.58 -7.35
C GLY A 158 -6.66 -8.30 -7.39
N PHE A 159 -7.31 -8.48 -6.24
CA PHE A 159 -8.56 -9.21 -6.11
C PHE A 159 -9.75 -8.25 -5.89
N ASP A 160 -10.74 -8.32 -6.77
CA ASP A 160 -11.98 -7.55 -6.65
C ASP A 160 -12.95 -8.24 -5.69
N VAL A 161 -13.17 -7.60 -4.54
CA VAL A 161 -14.04 -8.11 -3.46
C VAL A 161 -15.48 -7.62 -3.56
N THR A 162 -15.81 -6.80 -4.54
CA THR A 162 -17.19 -6.29 -4.76
C THR A 162 -18.25 -7.40 -4.72
N PRO A 163 -18.06 -8.59 -5.33
CA PRO A 163 -19.07 -9.64 -5.32
C PRO A 163 -19.27 -10.32 -3.96
N PHE A 164 -18.34 -10.13 -3.01
CA PHE A 164 -18.30 -10.81 -1.71
C PHE A 164 -18.61 -9.87 -0.55
N LEU A 165 -18.56 -8.56 -0.78
CA LEU A 165 -18.69 -7.56 0.29
C LEU A 165 -20.15 -7.46 0.74
N ILE A 166 -20.34 -7.62 2.06
CA ILE A 166 -21.60 -7.33 2.75
C ILE A 166 -21.34 -6.11 3.63
N GLU A 167 -22.07 -5.01 3.42
CA GLU A 167 -21.78 -3.73 4.07
C GLU A 167 -21.92 -3.76 5.60
N ASP A 168 -22.76 -4.65 6.12
CA ASP A 168 -22.98 -4.83 7.56
C ASP A 168 -21.93 -5.75 8.22
N ASP A 169 -21.18 -6.52 7.44
CA ASP A 169 -20.16 -7.45 7.95
C ASP A 169 -18.80 -6.74 8.02
N PHE A 170 -18.59 -5.99 9.10
CA PHE A 170 -17.31 -5.35 9.38
C PHE A 170 -16.94 -5.38 10.86
N LEU A 171 -15.64 -5.22 11.10
CA LEU A 171 -15.07 -4.98 12.41
C LEU A 171 -14.46 -3.58 12.45
N GLU A 172 -14.63 -2.86 13.55
CA GLU A 172 -14.10 -1.52 13.71
C GLU A 172 -13.34 -1.38 15.03
N VAL A 173 -12.13 -0.80 14.96
CA VAL A 173 -11.27 -0.55 16.11
C VAL A 173 -10.67 0.86 16.00
N MET A 174 -10.57 1.54 17.15
CA MET A 174 -9.89 2.82 17.27
C MET A 174 -8.44 2.62 17.72
N PHE A 175 -7.49 3.05 16.88
CA PHE A 175 -6.06 3.05 17.18
C PHE A 175 -5.60 4.47 17.48
N GLY A 176 -5.63 4.85 18.77
CA GLY A 176 -5.43 6.23 19.17
C GLY A 176 -6.52 7.13 18.59
N GLN A 177 -6.17 8.00 17.63
CA GLN A 177 -7.13 8.85 16.92
C GLN A 177 -7.54 8.31 15.55
N GLN A 178 -6.97 7.18 15.12
CA GLN A 178 -7.27 6.59 13.82
C GLN A 178 -8.40 5.58 13.93
N ARG A 179 -9.46 5.77 13.15
CA ARG A 179 -10.51 4.75 12.97
C ARG A 179 -10.06 3.75 11.91
N VAL A 180 -10.08 2.46 12.24
CA VAL A 180 -9.80 1.37 11.30
C VAL A 180 -11.02 0.47 11.20
N ARG A 181 -11.60 0.35 10.00
CA ARG A 181 -12.72 -0.53 9.69
C ARG A 181 -12.31 -1.60 8.69
N LEU A 182 -12.49 -2.87 9.01
CA LEU A 182 -12.19 -3.98 8.11
C LEU A 182 -13.45 -4.78 7.82
N TYR A 183 -13.82 -4.89 6.55
CA TYR A 183 -14.94 -5.71 6.10
C TYR A 183 -14.55 -7.19 6.09
N ILE A 184 -15.44 -8.06 6.53
CA ILE A 184 -15.23 -9.50 6.49
C ILE A 184 -15.65 -10.02 5.12
N ILE A 185 -14.69 -10.55 4.37
CA ILE A 185 -14.88 -11.03 2.99
C ILE A 185 -14.70 -12.55 3.02
N ALA A 186 -15.80 -13.27 3.08
CA ALA A 186 -15.82 -14.68 3.41
C ALA A 186 -15.99 -15.58 2.17
N GLY A 187 -15.43 -16.80 2.22
CA GLY A 187 -15.69 -17.80 1.19
C GLY A 187 -14.82 -17.68 -0.06
N VAL A 188 -13.62 -17.11 0.06
CA VAL A 188 -12.72 -16.93 -1.08
C VAL A 188 -11.93 -18.21 -1.34
N LYS A 189 -11.91 -18.67 -2.59
CA LYS A 189 -11.16 -19.86 -2.98
C LYS A 189 -9.66 -19.63 -2.87
N THR A 190 -8.93 -20.61 -2.34
CA THR A 190 -7.49 -20.47 -2.11
C THR A 190 -6.63 -20.59 -3.38
N ASP A 191 -7.20 -21.04 -4.50
CA ASP A 191 -6.51 -21.16 -5.80
C ASP A 191 -6.57 -19.89 -6.64
N ILE A 192 -7.27 -18.86 -6.17
CA ILE A 192 -7.35 -17.55 -6.83
C ILE A 192 -5.95 -16.91 -6.86
N PRO A 193 -5.49 -16.43 -8.02
CA PRO A 193 -4.22 -15.73 -8.11
C PRO A 193 -4.33 -14.33 -7.48
N PHE A 194 -3.35 -13.98 -6.65
CA PHE A 194 -3.20 -12.64 -6.09
C PHE A 194 -1.92 -11.99 -6.63
N ALA A 195 -1.98 -10.70 -6.95
CA ALA A 195 -0.82 -9.90 -7.31
C ALA A 195 -1.14 -8.41 -7.11
N PRO A 196 -0.28 -7.64 -6.41
CA PRO A 196 -0.51 -6.22 -6.21
C PRO A 196 -0.51 -5.47 -7.54
N LEU A 197 -1.37 -4.46 -7.65
CA LEU A 197 -1.40 -3.54 -8.78
C LEU A 197 -0.39 -2.39 -8.61
N THR A 198 0.00 -2.10 -7.36
CA THR A 198 0.98 -1.06 -7.04
C THR A 198 2.41 -1.60 -7.03
N LYS A 199 3.35 -0.79 -7.50
CA LYS A 199 4.78 -1.13 -7.52
C LYS A 199 5.40 -0.89 -6.14
N LYS A 200 6.25 -1.83 -5.70
CA LYS A 200 7.10 -1.71 -4.49
C LYS A 200 6.36 -1.39 -3.18
N GLU A 201 5.06 -1.67 -3.11
CA GLU A 201 4.25 -1.49 -1.91
C GLU A 201 4.10 -2.80 -1.15
N ILE A 202 3.56 -3.84 -1.79
CA ILE A 202 3.45 -5.19 -1.25
C ILE A 202 4.55 -6.10 -1.80
N SER A 203 5.27 -6.75 -0.89
CA SER A 203 6.38 -7.67 -1.14
C SER A 203 5.97 -9.14 -1.05
N GLU A 204 4.89 -9.44 -0.33
CA GLU A 204 4.41 -10.81 -0.16
C GLU A 204 2.91 -10.81 0.14
N ILE A 205 2.20 -11.78 -0.42
CA ILE A 205 0.79 -12.08 -0.11
C ILE A 205 0.70 -13.57 0.22
N ALA A 206 0.08 -13.90 1.35
CA ALA A 206 -0.04 -15.29 1.78
C ALA A 206 -1.29 -15.54 2.61
N TRP A 207 -1.76 -16.78 2.56
CA TRP A 207 -2.76 -17.30 3.49
C TRP A 207 -2.11 -17.68 4.81
N HIS A 208 -2.68 -17.22 5.92
CA HIS A 208 -2.23 -17.55 7.27
C HIS A 208 -3.36 -18.20 8.06
N ARG A 209 -3.08 -19.27 8.82
CA ARG A 209 -4.06 -19.88 9.73
C ARG A 209 -4.37 -18.90 10.86
N LEU A 210 -5.63 -18.74 11.20
CA LEU A 210 -6.07 -17.87 12.29
C LEU A 210 -5.49 -18.30 13.65
N ASP A 211 -5.23 -19.59 13.84
CA ASP A 211 -4.58 -20.12 15.04
C ASP A 211 -3.12 -19.68 15.16
N ASP A 212 -2.41 -19.54 14.04
CA ASP A 212 -1.00 -19.11 14.02
C ASP A 212 -0.86 -17.61 14.33
N LEU A 213 -1.95 -16.84 14.17
CA LEU A 213 -2.01 -15.40 14.40
C LEU A 213 -2.33 -15.03 15.84
N LEU A 214 -2.65 -16.01 16.69
CA LEU A 214 -2.91 -15.81 18.10
C LEU A 214 -1.78 -14.99 18.75
N PRO A 215 -2.08 -13.78 19.23
CA PRO A 215 -1.04 -12.87 19.67
C PRO A 215 -0.79 -13.05 21.17
N ALA A 216 0.42 -12.75 21.60
CA ALA A 216 0.75 -12.67 23.03
C ALA A 216 0.07 -11.48 23.74
N SER A 217 -0.36 -10.46 22.99
CA SER A 217 -1.03 -9.25 23.46
C SER A 217 -1.88 -8.61 22.36
N ASP A 218 -2.87 -7.79 22.73
CA ASP A 218 -3.69 -6.99 21.80
C ASP A 218 -3.00 -5.67 21.36
N ASP A 219 -1.66 -5.65 21.37
CA ASP A 219 -0.89 -4.47 20.97
C ASP A 219 -0.94 -4.24 19.46
N VAL A 220 -0.69 -2.98 19.05
CA VAL A 220 -0.63 -2.55 17.64
C VAL A 220 0.39 -3.35 16.84
N ILE A 221 1.53 -3.67 17.45
CA ILE A 221 2.53 -4.58 16.90
C ILE A 221 2.60 -5.77 17.84
N SER A 222 2.31 -6.95 17.31
CA SER A 222 2.35 -8.19 18.08
C SER A 222 3.11 -9.28 17.33
N HIS A 223 3.34 -10.40 18.00
CA HIS A 223 3.91 -11.58 17.40
C HIS A 223 2.91 -12.73 17.50
N GLY A 224 2.62 -13.37 16.37
CA GLY A 224 1.87 -14.62 16.35
C GLY A 224 2.69 -15.76 16.94
N ILE A 225 2.07 -16.92 17.16
CA ILE A 225 2.70 -18.11 17.76
C ILE A 225 3.95 -18.54 16.98
N THR A 226 3.92 -18.38 15.66
CA THR A 226 5.02 -18.74 14.76
C THR A 226 6.15 -17.69 14.71
N GLY A 227 6.05 -16.62 15.49
CA GLY A 227 7.00 -15.50 15.50
C GLY A 227 6.73 -14.44 14.41
N LEU A 228 5.67 -14.62 13.61
CA LEU A 228 5.24 -13.64 12.61
C LEU A 228 4.97 -12.28 13.27
N LYS A 229 5.67 -11.25 12.82
CA LYS A 229 5.42 -9.87 13.26
C LYS A 229 4.13 -9.37 12.60
N LEU A 230 3.13 -9.07 13.41
CA LEU A 230 1.82 -8.60 12.96
C LEU A 230 1.68 -7.11 13.25
N TYR A 231 1.00 -6.38 12.36
CA TYR A 231 0.70 -4.97 12.53
C TYR A 231 -0.82 -4.74 12.40
N MET A 232 -1.44 -4.28 13.49
CA MET A 232 -2.89 -4.04 13.61
C MET A 232 -3.77 -5.25 13.27
N VAL A 233 -3.29 -6.47 13.55
CA VAL A 233 -4.06 -7.72 13.35
C VAL A 233 -4.71 -8.17 14.65
N ALA A 234 -3.92 -8.25 15.72
CA ALA A 234 -4.33 -8.79 17.02
C ALA A 234 -5.67 -8.26 17.54
N PRO A 235 -5.93 -6.94 17.55
CA PRO A 235 -7.17 -6.38 18.09
C PRO A 235 -8.45 -6.83 17.39
N PHE A 236 -8.35 -7.37 16.16
CA PHE A 236 -9.51 -7.83 15.40
C PHE A 236 -9.82 -9.32 15.63
N LEU A 237 -8.88 -10.10 16.15
CA LEU A 237 -8.98 -11.57 16.13
C LEU A 237 -10.09 -12.12 17.03
N ASN A 238 -10.34 -11.50 18.18
CA ASN A 238 -11.40 -11.95 19.11
C ASN A 238 -12.80 -11.74 18.49
N SER A 239 -13.03 -10.55 17.92
CA SER A 239 -14.29 -10.25 17.24
C SER A 239 -14.47 -11.06 15.96
N LEU A 240 -13.38 -11.29 15.21
CA LEU A 240 -13.39 -12.14 14.02
C LEU A 240 -13.77 -13.58 14.36
N ARG A 241 -13.20 -14.15 15.43
CA ARG A 241 -13.58 -15.49 15.92
C ARG A 241 -15.04 -15.56 16.32
N SER A 242 -15.54 -14.53 16.98
CA SER A 242 -16.96 -14.44 17.35
C SER A 242 -17.86 -14.39 16.12
N TRP A 243 -17.45 -13.65 15.08
CA TRP A 243 -18.16 -13.64 13.79
C TRP A 243 -18.13 -15.04 13.16
N ILE A 244 -16.97 -15.69 13.07
CA ILE A 244 -16.82 -17.04 12.49
C ILE A 244 -17.70 -18.07 13.21
N LEU A 245 -17.79 -18.04 14.54
CA LEU A 245 -18.63 -18.98 15.30
C LEU A 245 -20.13 -18.84 15.01
N ASN A 246 -20.56 -17.65 14.56
CA ASN A 246 -21.95 -17.37 14.23
C ASN A 246 -22.29 -17.61 12.75
N HIS A 247 -21.30 -17.96 11.92
CA HIS A 247 -21.45 -18.17 10.49
C HIS A 247 -21.01 -19.58 10.08
N GLN A 248 -21.76 -20.20 9.17
CA GLN A 248 -21.40 -21.52 8.66
C GLN A 248 -20.41 -21.37 7.50
N PRO A 249 -19.26 -22.06 7.51
CA PRO A 249 -18.33 -22.02 6.41
C PRO A 249 -18.93 -22.71 5.17
N PRO A 250 -18.68 -22.18 3.95
CA PRO A 250 -19.12 -22.81 2.70
C PRO A 250 -18.62 -24.25 2.54
N VAL A 251 -17.43 -24.55 3.06
CA VAL A 251 -16.80 -25.86 3.02
C VAL A 251 -16.47 -26.29 4.44
N ASN A 252 -16.79 -27.54 4.79
CA ASN A 252 -16.44 -28.09 6.10
C ASN A 252 -14.91 -28.05 6.31
N PRO A 253 -14.44 -27.60 7.48
CA PRO A 253 -13.02 -27.61 7.80
C PRO A 253 -12.44 -29.02 7.69
N ASN A 254 -11.37 -29.17 6.90
CA ASN A 254 -10.64 -30.43 6.84
C ASN A 254 -9.44 -30.38 7.79
N PHE A 255 -9.62 -30.96 8.98
CA PHE A 255 -8.63 -30.97 10.05
C PHE A 255 -7.32 -31.71 9.72
N ASP A 256 -7.26 -32.46 8.60
CA ASP A 256 -6.07 -33.24 8.21
C ASP A 256 -5.04 -32.46 7.38
N MET A 257 -5.35 -31.22 6.93
CA MET A 257 -4.43 -30.43 6.11
C MET A 257 -3.69 -29.37 6.93
N HIS A 258 -2.68 -29.79 7.68
CA HIS A 258 -1.63 -28.90 8.20
C HIS A 258 -0.75 -28.36 7.05
N VAL A 259 -1.33 -27.53 6.18
CA VAL A 259 -0.56 -26.80 5.17
C VAL A 259 -0.08 -25.51 5.83
N LYS A 260 1.25 -25.41 6.04
CA LYS A 260 1.90 -24.14 6.40
C LYS A 260 1.46 -23.04 5.44
N GLY A 261 1.35 -21.80 5.93
CA GLY A 261 0.85 -20.66 5.16
C GLY A 261 1.32 -20.65 3.70
N VAL A 262 0.36 -20.61 2.78
CA VAL A 262 0.62 -20.75 1.34
C VAL A 262 0.92 -19.36 0.81
N THR A 263 2.18 -19.13 0.42
CA THR A 263 2.56 -17.92 -0.31
C THR A 263 1.86 -17.93 -1.66
N MET A 264 1.03 -16.91 -1.90
CA MET A 264 0.32 -16.72 -3.15
C MET A 264 1.14 -15.87 -4.13
N TRP A 265 1.90 -14.91 -3.59
CA TRP A 265 2.70 -14.02 -4.40
C TRP A 265 4.00 -13.59 -3.70
N LYS A 266 5.09 -13.57 -4.48
CA LYS A 266 6.41 -13.00 -4.15
C LYS A 266 7.06 -12.42 -5.41
N PRO A 267 7.83 -11.32 -5.31
CA PRO A 267 8.63 -10.84 -6.42
C PRO A 267 9.70 -11.90 -6.78
N LEU A 268 9.76 -12.28 -8.06
CA LEU A 268 10.83 -13.14 -8.57
C LEU A 268 12.19 -12.42 -8.45
N SER A 269 13.23 -13.11 -7.98
CA SER A 269 14.59 -12.58 -8.03
C SER A 269 15.03 -12.40 -9.51
N CYS A 270 15.00 -11.14 -9.95
CA CYS A 270 15.44 -10.56 -11.23
C CYS A 270 16.13 -11.48 -12.27
N ARG A 271 15.50 -11.61 -13.46
CA ARG A 271 16.09 -11.47 -14.83
C ARG A 271 15.16 -11.81 -16.01
N LEU A 272 13.92 -12.27 -15.80
CA LEU A 272 13.05 -12.75 -16.90
C LEU A 272 11.82 -11.87 -17.24
N TRP A 273 11.65 -10.71 -16.62
CA TRP A 273 10.47 -9.84 -16.83
C TRP A 273 10.40 -9.15 -18.20
N LYS A 274 11.39 -9.32 -19.09
CA LYS A 274 11.48 -8.52 -20.32
C LYS A 274 10.61 -8.98 -21.50
N VAL A 275 9.86 -10.08 -21.43
CA VAL A 275 9.22 -10.64 -22.65
C VAL A 275 7.69 -10.82 -22.60
N LEU A 276 7.03 -10.90 -21.44
CA LEU A 276 5.61 -11.29 -21.41
C LEU A 276 4.57 -10.18 -21.14
N LEU A 277 4.95 -9.00 -20.67
CA LEU A 277 3.99 -7.91 -20.37
C LEU A 277 3.78 -6.91 -21.53
N LEU A 278 4.52 -7.03 -22.62
CA LEU A 278 4.51 -6.04 -23.72
C LEU A 278 3.47 -6.30 -24.81
N LEU A 279 2.60 -7.32 -24.70
CA LEU A 279 1.71 -7.70 -25.81
C LEU A 279 0.20 -7.56 -25.56
N GLU A 280 -0.29 -7.17 -24.37
CA GLU A 280 -1.76 -7.13 -24.14
C GLU A 280 -2.35 -5.80 -23.63
N PHE A 281 -1.59 -4.71 -23.51
CA PHE A 281 -2.15 -3.40 -23.13
C PHE A 281 -1.96 -2.31 -24.20
N GLN A 282 -2.32 -2.63 -25.43
CA GLN A 282 -2.60 -1.66 -26.49
C GLN A 282 -4.02 -1.85 -27.00
N GLN A 283 -5.01 -1.35 -26.24
CA GLN A 283 -6.28 -0.79 -26.73
C GLN A 283 -7.28 -0.66 -25.56
N LYS A 284 -7.37 0.54 -24.97
CA LYS A 284 -8.63 1.09 -24.42
C LYS A 284 -8.48 2.61 -24.25
N PRO A 285 -9.55 3.39 -24.49
CA PRO A 285 -9.48 4.83 -24.62
C PRO A 285 -9.28 5.53 -23.27
N ARG A 286 -8.61 6.68 -23.30
CA ARG A 286 -8.36 7.57 -22.16
C ARG A 286 -9.69 8.10 -21.61
N THR A 287 -10.11 7.59 -20.45
CA THR A 287 -11.05 8.28 -19.57
C THR A 287 -10.31 9.40 -18.81
N PRO A 288 -10.99 10.51 -18.47
CA PRO A 288 -10.38 11.59 -17.70
C PRO A 288 -9.95 11.06 -16.33
N LEU A 289 -8.73 11.43 -15.89
CA LEU A 289 -8.26 11.22 -14.51
C LEU A 289 -9.24 11.90 -13.56
N VAL A 290 -10.20 11.15 -13.04
CA VAL A 290 -10.82 11.48 -11.75
C VAL A 290 -9.80 11.05 -10.71
N GLN A 291 -9.31 12.03 -9.95
CA GLN A 291 -8.22 11.89 -8.98
C GLN A 291 -8.56 10.86 -7.90
N THR A 292 -8.04 9.65 -8.04
CA THR A 292 -7.75 8.78 -6.90
C THR A 292 -6.39 9.21 -6.37
N ILE A 293 -6.36 9.95 -5.26
CA ILE A 293 -5.13 10.13 -4.48
C ILE A 293 -4.81 8.75 -3.91
N MET A 294 -3.83 8.05 -4.49
CA MET A 294 -3.36 6.78 -3.95
C MET A 294 -2.57 7.03 -2.67
N TYR A 295 -3.16 6.66 -1.53
CA TYR A 295 -2.50 6.72 -0.23
C TYR A 295 -1.70 5.44 0.00
N ARG A 296 -0.43 5.42 -0.41
CA ARG A 296 0.43 4.29 -0.04
C ARG A 296 0.56 4.15 1.48
N LEU A 297 0.50 2.92 1.97
CA LEU A 297 0.80 2.60 3.37
C LEU A 297 2.28 2.94 3.64
N VAL A 298 2.51 3.96 4.48
CA VAL A 298 3.81 4.22 5.12
C VAL A 298 3.68 3.92 6.59
#